data_AF-A0A4S9JKX7-F1
#
_entry.id   AF-A0A4S9JKX7-F1
#
_cell.length_a   1.000
_cell.length_b   1.000
_cell.length_c   1.000
_cell.angle_alpha   90.00
_cell.angle_beta   90.00
_cell.angle_gamma   90.00
#
_symmetry.space_group_name_H-M   'P 1'
#
loop_
_entity.id
_entity.type
_entity.pdbx_description
1 polymer ?
#
loop_
_entity_poly.entity_id
_entity_poly.type
_entity_poly.pdbx_seq_one_letter_code
_entity_poly.pdbx_strand_id
1 'polypeptide(L)'
;MDPMDIDNDWPSSSEDSDDNGSVNDIDRTMSDADGDVQLRSYSTLYPPALPSFADWSQHSWAFTARRDARNGFEVRQMNIDNIGETEVDALGQWPAKYMMRPPSVVPDWHPLIEKWGLQVLKEAGFINYVSKDPDDHAQPKGQAAEDRNPGDNKSLRIHPVFRKAMWKDLKDEDYKVIEPALLIASAYLDDEITLNYFHAVAAGPEEMGTFTDDILGVCKIATVPDKLPQEKQIEAYAKIRKMCDWTTWKFESVHRMVKFGCTGMTKPRFVKDKKGKGKVEKGNGKKGKAKKKPKRVVQAEREFTYQTDIIVSEAYLEILQQFDMDVSNGTDLHLKDLELPLRTGCVPNTHQIKIDISSAVERTHYLLATTLLHEFAHAFIKAWHQVRTDQEPAEPWITGNRGNEAGFAFTNFIMGGCPEGMSQYLPPMDEDEDHRQCICAPFGMYFPKKWDQWEVGFLPGGKGPDRVITADTQQAFDTPNTLYPVLQRFVHDLSTKETWEQQVPRYGLRTLQLPRFDDWAVHQLNGHRMKGIWFTGQNRWGDFDNGPQAPTWM
;
A
#
# COMPACT_ATOMS: atom_id res chain seq x y z
N MET A 1 29.58 20.64 -55.83
CA MET A 1 29.54 20.69 -57.30
C MET A 1 28.47 19.70 -57.72
N ASP A 2 27.25 20.21 -57.91
CA ASP A 2 26.28 19.61 -58.85
C ASP A 2 26.79 19.79 -60.30
N PRO A 3 26.09 19.42 -61.40
CA PRO A 3 24.73 18.85 -61.55
C PRO A 3 24.56 17.82 -62.72
N MET A 4 23.28 17.48 -62.97
CA MET A 4 22.61 17.26 -64.28
C MET A 4 22.11 15.82 -64.51
N ASP A 5 20.79 15.55 -64.44
CA ASP A 5 19.62 15.99 -65.25
C ASP A 5 19.39 15.09 -66.47
N ILE A 6 18.32 14.26 -66.49
CA ILE A 6 16.95 14.48 -67.03
C ILE A 6 16.81 13.90 -68.46
N ASP A 7 15.84 13.00 -68.65
CA ASP A 7 14.80 13.01 -69.70
C ASP A 7 13.97 11.71 -69.56
N ASN A 8 12.71 11.73 -69.10
CA ASN A 8 11.45 12.10 -69.78
C ASN A 8 11.10 11.25 -71.01
N ASP A 9 10.06 10.42 -70.85
CA ASP A 9 9.06 10.20 -71.91
C ASP A 9 7.70 9.86 -71.28
N TRP A 10 6.71 10.72 -71.55
CA TRP A 10 5.27 10.52 -71.40
C TRP A 10 4.68 10.39 -72.81
N PRO A 11 3.54 9.71 -72.99
CA PRO A 11 2.33 10.51 -73.14
C PRO A 11 1.08 9.97 -72.41
N SER A 12 0.34 10.96 -71.93
CA SER A 12 -1.03 11.11 -71.41
C SER A 12 -2.18 10.38 -72.13
N SER A 13 -3.15 9.91 -71.33
CA SER A 13 -4.59 10.31 -71.29
C SER A 13 -5.34 9.29 -70.42
N SER A 14 -6.25 9.57 -69.49
CA SER A 14 -6.98 10.75 -69.02
C SER A 14 -7.81 10.29 -67.79
N GLU A 15 -7.89 11.12 -66.74
CA GLU A 15 -9.01 11.34 -65.78
C GLU A 15 -9.75 10.09 -65.22
N ASP A 16 -9.84 9.84 -63.90
CA ASP A 16 -10.25 10.71 -62.81
C ASP A 16 -9.94 10.11 -61.41
N SER A 17 -9.91 11.03 -60.43
CA SER A 17 -10.11 10.88 -58.96
C SER A 17 -9.05 10.22 -58.07
N ASP A 18 -8.23 11.10 -57.48
CA ASP A 18 -7.83 11.19 -56.06
C ASP A 18 -7.97 9.93 -55.17
N ASP A 19 -6.84 9.40 -54.66
CA ASP A 19 -6.45 9.65 -53.26
C ASP A 19 -5.02 9.14 -52.97
N ASN A 20 -4.28 9.90 -52.14
CA ASN A 20 -2.88 9.70 -51.80
C ASN A 20 -2.68 8.50 -50.87
N GLY A 21 -2.14 7.40 -51.39
CA GLY A 21 -1.62 6.30 -50.59
C GLY A 21 -0.17 6.56 -50.13
N SER A 22 0.03 6.83 -48.84
CA SER A 22 1.28 6.51 -48.14
C SER A 22 1.19 6.72 -46.62
N VAL A 23 1.20 5.60 -45.90
CA VAL A 23 1.68 5.40 -44.51
C VAL A 23 0.80 5.95 -43.38
N ASN A 24 -0.07 5.08 -42.86
CA ASN A 24 -0.31 4.79 -41.43
C ASN A 24 -1.61 3.98 -41.30
N ASP A 25 -1.55 2.77 -40.73
CA ASP A 25 -2.72 2.13 -40.11
C ASP A 25 -2.27 1.04 -39.13
N ILE A 26 -1.74 1.49 -37.98
CA ILE A 26 -1.90 0.79 -36.70
C ILE A 26 -3.05 1.51 -36.02
N ASP A 27 -4.25 1.27 -36.53
CA ASP A 27 -5.50 1.61 -35.87
C ASP A 27 -6.55 0.57 -36.30
N ARG A 28 -6.74 -0.46 -35.47
CA ARG A 28 -8.02 -1.16 -35.41
C ARG A 28 -8.60 -0.93 -34.03
N THR A 29 -8.90 0.35 -33.81
CA THR A 29 -10.02 0.82 -33.03
C THR A 29 -11.23 -0.10 -33.19
N MET A 30 -11.84 -0.38 -32.04
CA MET A 30 -13.09 -1.06 -31.87
C MET A 30 -14.15 -0.38 -32.73
N SER A 31 -14.51 -0.99 -33.87
CA SER A 31 -15.71 -0.59 -34.60
C SER A 31 -16.92 -1.11 -33.83
N ASP A 32 -17.70 -0.18 -33.29
CA ASP A 32 -19.08 -0.41 -32.86
C ASP A 32 -19.91 -0.85 -34.08
N ALA A 33 -20.04 -2.15 -34.27
CA ALA A 33 -20.99 -2.74 -35.18
C ALA A 33 -21.55 -4.02 -34.53
N ASP A 34 -22.87 -4.11 -34.56
CA ASP A 34 -23.70 -5.21 -34.06
C ASP A 34 -23.07 -6.61 -34.18
N GLY A 35 -23.16 -7.39 -33.09
CA GLY A 35 -23.61 -8.77 -33.23
C GLY A 35 -22.61 -9.93 -33.15
N ASP A 36 -21.33 -9.76 -32.82
CA ASP A 36 -20.40 -10.91 -32.83
C ASP A 36 -19.97 -11.42 -31.43
N VAL A 37 -20.67 -12.49 -31.02
CA VAL A 37 -20.36 -13.40 -29.91
C VAL A 37 -19.19 -14.30 -30.29
N GLN A 38 -18.02 -13.72 -30.60
CA GLN A 38 -16.83 -14.51 -30.91
C GLN A 38 -16.00 -14.79 -29.65
N LEU A 39 -15.76 -16.09 -29.37
CA LEU A 39 -14.83 -16.56 -28.36
C LEU A 39 -13.42 -16.03 -28.69
N ARG A 40 -12.79 -15.30 -27.75
CA ARG A 40 -11.41 -14.83 -27.91
C ARG A 40 -10.50 -15.67 -27.02
N SER A 41 -9.36 -16.09 -27.57
CA SER A 41 -8.32 -16.82 -26.84
C SER A 41 -7.86 -16.00 -25.62
N TYR A 42 -7.98 -16.58 -24.44
CA TYR A 42 -7.53 -15.99 -23.18
C TYR A 42 -6.25 -16.69 -22.74
N SER A 43 -5.13 -15.98 -22.78
CA SER A 43 -3.89 -16.43 -22.14
C SER A 43 -3.66 -15.59 -20.89
N THR A 44 -3.88 -16.16 -19.71
CA THR A 44 -3.45 -15.50 -18.47
C THR A 44 -1.96 -15.69 -18.25
N LEU A 45 -1.37 -14.58 -17.87
CA LEU A 45 0.01 -14.46 -17.44
C LEU A 45 0.09 -14.73 -15.93
N TYR A 46 1.20 -15.36 -15.53
CA TYR A 46 1.65 -15.71 -14.17
C TYR A 46 1.33 -14.63 -13.11
N PRO A 47 0.86 -14.94 -11.86
CA PRO A 47 1.45 -15.87 -10.89
C PRO A 47 0.57 -17.09 -10.48
N PRO A 48 1.09 -18.01 -9.63
CA PRO A 48 0.62 -19.39 -9.55
C PRO A 48 -0.32 -19.65 -8.37
N ALA A 49 -1.50 -20.22 -8.66
CA ALA A 49 -1.94 -21.53 -8.15
C ALA A 49 -3.45 -21.73 -8.36
N LEU A 50 -3.84 -22.71 -9.18
CA LEU A 50 -5.16 -23.36 -9.09
C LEU A 50 -4.98 -24.75 -8.44
N PRO A 51 -6.04 -25.39 -7.90
CA PRO A 51 -5.95 -26.47 -6.91
C PRO A 51 -5.00 -27.58 -7.35
N SER A 52 -4.06 -27.94 -6.45
CA SER A 52 -3.07 -29.04 -6.37
C SER A 52 -2.74 -29.98 -7.56
N PHE A 53 -3.25 -29.77 -8.77
CA PHE A 53 -3.23 -30.71 -9.89
C PHE A 53 -3.04 -30.05 -11.27
N ALA A 54 -3.03 -28.72 -11.41
CA ALA A 54 -2.94 -28.09 -12.73
C ALA A 54 -1.91 -26.94 -12.80
N ASP A 55 -0.87 -27.14 -13.61
CA ASP A 55 0.11 -26.12 -14.02
C ASP A 55 -0.52 -25.19 -15.09
N TRP A 56 -0.70 -23.91 -14.76
CA TRP A 56 -1.32 -22.92 -15.65
C TRP A 56 -0.63 -22.78 -17.01
N SER A 57 0.71 -22.93 -17.05
CA SER A 57 1.47 -22.86 -18.31
C SER A 57 1.10 -23.99 -19.28
N GLN A 58 0.55 -25.09 -18.76
CA GLN A 58 0.15 -26.28 -19.51
C GLN A 58 -1.35 -26.32 -19.83
N HIS A 59 -2.18 -25.47 -19.23
CA HIS A 59 -3.65 -25.56 -19.31
C HIS A 59 -4.38 -24.26 -19.64
N SER A 60 -3.67 -23.13 -19.82
CA SER A 60 -4.28 -21.84 -20.19
C SER A 60 -5.05 -21.89 -21.52
N TRP A 61 -4.60 -22.73 -22.45
CA TRP A 61 -5.30 -23.01 -23.71
C TRP A 61 -6.70 -23.61 -23.53
N ALA A 62 -7.05 -24.11 -22.34
CA ALA A 62 -8.38 -24.64 -22.04
C ALA A 62 -9.33 -23.57 -21.50
N PHE A 63 -9.00 -22.27 -21.58
CA PHE A 63 -9.85 -21.18 -21.11
C PHE A 63 -10.10 -20.11 -22.19
N THR A 64 -11.30 -19.53 -22.18
CA THR A 64 -11.75 -18.48 -23.11
C THR A 64 -12.49 -17.39 -22.34
N ALA A 65 -12.53 -16.17 -22.87
CA ALA A 65 -13.26 -15.06 -22.25
C ALA A 65 -14.41 -14.57 -23.15
N ARG A 66 -15.59 -14.36 -22.58
CA ARG A 66 -16.78 -13.79 -23.25
C ARG A 66 -17.27 -12.56 -22.51
N ARG A 67 -17.71 -11.52 -23.22
CA ARG A 67 -18.36 -10.35 -22.61
C ARG A 67 -19.73 -10.74 -22.03
N ASP A 68 -19.96 -10.44 -20.76
CA ASP A 68 -21.27 -10.56 -20.11
C ASP A 68 -22.18 -9.38 -20.48
N ALA A 69 -23.49 -9.61 -20.48
CA ALA A 69 -24.55 -8.62 -20.69
C ALA A 69 -24.50 -7.44 -19.69
N ARG A 70 -23.78 -7.58 -18.57
CA ARG A 70 -23.62 -6.54 -17.53
C ARG A 70 -22.29 -5.78 -17.58
N ASN A 71 -21.62 -5.74 -18.74
CA ASN A 71 -20.29 -5.12 -18.93
C ASN A 71 -19.11 -5.82 -18.21
N GLY A 72 -19.31 -7.05 -17.73
CA GLY A 72 -18.25 -7.93 -17.22
C GLY A 72 -17.62 -8.81 -18.31
N PHE A 73 -16.63 -9.62 -17.94
CA PHE A 73 -16.11 -10.70 -18.78
C PHE A 73 -16.17 -12.02 -18.01
N GLU A 74 -16.72 -13.05 -18.63
CA GLU A 74 -16.78 -14.41 -18.09
C GLU A 74 -15.57 -15.20 -18.58
N VAL A 75 -14.79 -15.75 -17.65
CA VAL A 75 -13.76 -16.76 -17.98
C VAL A 75 -14.42 -18.13 -17.95
N ARG A 76 -14.36 -18.84 -19.06
CA ARG A 76 -15.00 -20.15 -19.28
C ARG A 76 -13.93 -21.19 -19.56
N GLN A 77 -14.12 -22.40 -19.06
CA GLN A 77 -13.27 -23.55 -19.41
C GLN A 77 -13.82 -24.18 -20.71
N MET A 78 -12.98 -24.28 -21.73
CA MET A 78 -13.31 -24.94 -22.99
C MET A 78 -13.37 -26.45 -22.79
N ASN A 79 -14.35 -27.11 -23.42
CA ASN A 79 -14.37 -28.56 -23.49
C ASN A 79 -13.34 -29.00 -24.53
N ILE A 80 -12.33 -29.75 -24.10
CA ILE A 80 -11.18 -30.16 -24.91
C ILE A 80 -11.60 -31.13 -26.03
N ASP A 81 -12.74 -31.80 -25.86
CA ASP A 81 -13.27 -32.77 -26.83
C ASP A 81 -13.84 -32.12 -28.11
N ASN A 82 -14.08 -30.79 -28.13
CA ASN A 82 -14.75 -30.07 -29.23
C ASN A 82 -13.87 -29.02 -29.94
N ILE A 83 -12.54 -29.11 -29.86
CA ILE A 83 -11.64 -28.15 -30.53
C ILE A 83 -11.75 -28.29 -32.06
N GLY A 84 -12.32 -27.28 -32.72
CA GLY A 84 -12.38 -27.17 -34.18
C GLY A 84 -13.79 -27.08 -34.77
N GLU A 85 -14.83 -27.27 -33.96
CA GLU A 85 -16.20 -27.02 -34.40
C GLU A 85 -16.53 -25.54 -34.15
N THR A 86 -16.90 -24.82 -35.20
CA THR A 86 -17.50 -23.47 -35.10
C THR A 86 -18.88 -23.59 -34.47
N GLU A 87 -18.92 -23.85 -33.16
CA GLU A 87 -20.18 -23.98 -32.44
C GLU A 87 -20.62 -22.62 -31.90
N VAL A 88 -21.76 -22.19 -32.40
CA VAL A 88 -22.60 -21.18 -31.77
C VAL A 88 -22.95 -21.70 -30.37
N ASP A 89 -22.49 -21.03 -29.30
CA ASP A 89 -22.81 -21.36 -27.90
C ASP A 89 -24.33 -21.28 -27.69
N ALA A 90 -25.01 -22.40 -27.93
CA ALA A 90 -26.42 -22.58 -27.65
C ALA A 90 -26.62 -22.60 -26.13
N LEU A 91 -26.74 -21.40 -25.54
CA LEU A 91 -27.31 -21.14 -24.22
C LEU A 91 -26.97 -22.19 -23.15
N GLY A 92 -25.72 -22.17 -22.66
CA GLY A 92 -25.38 -22.72 -21.34
C GLY A 92 -24.58 -24.01 -21.31
N GLN A 93 -23.99 -24.45 -22.43
CA GLN A 93 -23.08 -25.60 -22.42
C GLN A 93 -21.70 -25.28 -21.80
N TRP A 94 -21.35 -23.99 -21.67
CA TRP A 94 -20.01 -23.52 -21.25
C TRP A 94 -20.16 -22.57 -20.06
N PRO A 95 -20.44 -23.05 -18.83
CA PRO A 95 -20.71 -22.18 -17.70
C PRO A 95 -19.51 -21.27 -17.38
N ALA A 96 -19.79 -20.01 -17.01
CA ALA A 96 -18.78 -19.10 -16.50
C ALA A 96 -18.15 -19.71 -15.24
N LYS A 97 -16.83 -19.87 -15.27
CA LYS A 97 -16.05 -20.37 -14.13
C LYS A 97 -15.66 -19.23 -13.20
N TYR A 98 -15.28 -18.09 -13.77
CA TYR A 98 -14.88 -16.90 -13.02
C TYR A 98 -15.42 -15.63 -13.68
N MET A 99 -15.80 -14.66 -12.86
CA MET A 99 -16.21 -13.33 -13.30
C MET A 99 -15.03 -12.35 -13.17
N MET A 100 -14.60 -11.79 -14.30
CA MET A 100 -13.70 -10.64 -14.35
C MET A 100 -14.50 -9.34 -14.32
N ARG A 101 -13.78 -8.23 -14.04
CA ARG A 101 -14.33 -6.87 -13.89
C ARG A 101 -15.01 -6.69 -12.52
N PRO A 102 -15.60 -5.52 -12.21
CA PRO A 102 -16.11 -5.24 -10.87
C PRO A 102 -17.13 -6.29 -10.43
N PRO A 103 -17.10 -6.72 -9.16
CA PRO A 103 -17.95 -7.78 -8.67
C PRO A 103 -19.43 -7.37 -8.58
N SER A 104 -19.75 -6.08 -8.72
CA SER A 104 -21.12 -5.59 -8.79
C SER A 104 -21.22 -4.28 -9.59
N VAL A 105 -22.45 -3.78 -9.75
CA VAL A 105 -22.73 -2.47 -10.38
C VAL A 105 -22.41 -1.29 -9.47
N VAL A 106 -22.07 -1.53 -8.20
CA VAL A 106 -21.64 -0.48 -7.27
C VAL A 106 -20.32 0.13 -7.77
N PRO A 107 -20.18 1.47 -7.75
CA PRO A 107 -18.95 2.12 -8.20
C PRO A 107 -17.81 2.00 -7.18
N ASP A 108 -16.63 2.49 -7.57
CA ASP A 108 -15.50 2.79 -6.67
C ASP A 108 -14.91 1.58 -5.93
N TRP A 109 -14.74 0.51 -6.70
CA TRP A 109 -13.88 -0.62 -6.34
C TRP A 109 -12.42 -0.25 -6.53
N HIS A 110 -11.54 -0.76 -5.67
CA HIS A 110 -10.09 -0.65 -5.87
C HIS A 110 -9.69 -1.02 -7.32
N PRO A 111 -8.76 -0.32 -7.99
CA PRO A 111 -8.49 -0.53 -9.42
C PRO A 111 -8.11 -1.97 -9.80
N LEU A 112 -7.44 -2.70 -8.91
CA LEU A 112 -7.16 -4.14 -9.11
C LEU A 112 -8.42 -4.99 -9.11
N ILE A 113 -9.37 -4.70 -8.21
CA ILE A 113 -10.68 -5.38 -8.17
C ILE A 113 -11.50 -4.97 -9.41
N GLU A 114 -11.45 -3.70 -9.79
CA GLU A 114 -12.12 -3.17 -10.98
C GLU A 114 -11.65 -3.84 -12.27
N LYS A 115 -10.34 -4.08 -12.42
CA LYS A 115 -9.76 -4.75 -13.59
C LYS A 115 -10.02 -6.26 -13.58
N TRP A 116 -9.64 -6.93 -12.48
CA TRP A 116 -9.53 -8.39 -12.45
C TRP A 116 -10.76 -9.10 -11.87
N GLY A 117 -11.51 -8.45 -10.99
CA GLY A 117 -12.61 -9.08 -10.24
C GLY A 117 -12.14 -9.95 -9.08
N LEU A 118 -13.01 -10.14 -8.08
CA LEU A 118 -12.68 -10.84 -6.83
C LEU A 118 -12.34 -12.32 -7.05
N GLN A 119 -13.07 -13.00 -7.94
CA GLN A 119 -12.88 -14.43 -8.17
C GLN A 119 -11.52 -14.72 -8.82
N VAL A 120 -11.11 -13.92 -9.80
CA VAL A 120 -9.80 -14.09 -10.44
C VAL A 120 -8.67 -13.78 -9.47
N LEU A 121 -8.77 -12.69 -8.69
CA LEU A 121 -7.76 -12.35 -7.68
C LEU A 121 -7.63 -13.43 -6.59
N LYS A 122 -8.75 -13.99 -6.13
CA LYS A 122 -8.75 -15.11 -5.17
C LYS A 122 -8.05 -16.32 -5.75
N GLU A 123 -8.42 -16.72 -6.95
CA GLU A 123 -7.94 -17.95 -7.58
C GLU A 123 -6.50 -17.82 -8.08
N ALA A 124 -5.99 -16.60 -8.26
CA ALA A 124 -4.57 -16.34 -8.50
C ALA A 124 -3.73 -16.26 -7.21
N GLY A 125 -4.35 -16.42 -6.03
CA GLY A 125 -3.66 -16.43 -4.74
C GLY A 125 -3.32 -15.05 -4.16
N PHE A 126 -3.96 -13.97 -4.65
CA PHE A 126 -3.79 -12.63 -4.08
C PHE A 126 -4.68 -12.38 -2.85
N ILE A 127 -5.78 -13.13 -2.71
CA ILE A 127 -6.72 -12.95 -1.58
C ILE A 127 -6.57 -14.05 -0.53
N ASN A 128 -6.53 -15.31 -0.95
CA ASN A 128 -6.43 -16.44 -0.02
C ASN A 128 -5.20 -17.28 -0.35
N TYR A 129 -4.60 -17.85 0.69
CA TYR A 129 -3.58 -18.87 0.56
C TYR A 129 -3.82 -19.95 1.60
N VAL A 130 -3.66 -21.21 1.20
CA VAL A 130 -3.75 -22.35 2.12
C VAL A 130 -2.35 -22.94 2.23
N SER A 131 -1.77 -22.88 3.43
CA SER A 131 -0.47 -23.48 3.68
C SER A 131 -0.51 -24.99 3.40
N LYS A 132 0.59 -25.50 2.84
CA LYS A 132 0.82 -26.94 2.68
C LYS A 132 1.34 -27.59 3.97
N ASP A 133 1.88 -26.79 4.89
CA ASP A 133 2.40 -27.20 6.18
C ASP A 133 1.89 -26.22 7.26
N PRO A 134 0.78 -26.55 7.96
CA PRO A 134 0.23 -25.69 9.00
C PRO A 134 1.13 -25.62 10.26
N ASP A 135 2.14 -26.49 10.38
CA ASP A 135 3.08 -26.49 11.51
C ASP A 135 4.40 -25.77 11.17
N ASP A 136 4.55 -25.26 9.94
CA ASP A 136 5.69 -24.46 9.51
C ASP A 136 5.56 -23.00 9.94
N HIS A 137 5.46 -22.79 11.25
CA HIS A 137 5.53 -21.46 11.85
C HIS A 137 6.89 -21.21 12.49
N ALA A 138 7.51 -20.10 12.10
CA ALA A 138 8.70 -19.55 12.71
C ALA A 138 8.37 -18.36 13.60
N GLN A 139 9.36 -17.98 14.41
CA GLN A 139 9.38 -16.66 15.02
C GLN A 139 10.38 -15.80 14.23
N PRO A 140 9.90 -14.78 13.50
CA PRO A 140 10.75 -13.88 12.72
C PRO A 140 11.97 -13.38 13.50
N LYS A 141 13.13 -13.41 12.85
CA LYS A 141 14.42 -12.97 13.43
C LYS A 141 15.26 -12.27 12.37
N GLY A 142 15.64 -11.02 12.65
CA GLY A 142 16.57 -10.27 11.80
C GLY A 142 18.02 -10.75 11.99
N GLN A 143 18.91 -10.38 11.08
CA GLN A 143 20.30 -10.86 11.08
C GLN A 143 21.08 -10.45 12.35
N ALA A 144 20.88 -9.23 12.85
CA ALA A 144 21.53 -8.76 14.09
C ALA A 144 20.76 -9.16 15.37
N ALA A 145 19.74 -10.02 15.27
CA ALA A 145 19.01 -10.49 16.45
C ALA A 145 19.92 -11.31 17.39
N GLU A 146 20.92 -12.00 16.85
CA GLU A 146 21.89 -12.78 17.64
C GLU A 146 22.80 -11.88 18.49
N ASP A 147 23.23 -10.72 17.96
CA ASP A 147 24.01 -9.74 18.73
C ASP A 147 23.22 -9.18 19.92
N ARG A 148 21.92 -8.98 19.71
CA ARG A 148 20.99 -8.46 20.70
C ARG A 148 20.55 -9.50 21.73
N ASN A 149 20.41 -10.76 21.30
CA ASN A 149 19.88 -11.87 22.07
C ASN A 149 20.69 -13.17 21.81
N PRO A 150 21.96 -13.22 22.23
CA PRO A 150 22.87 -14.31 21.87
C PRO A 150 22.48 -15.66 22.47
N GLY A 151 21.68 -15.66 23.53
CA GLY A 151 21.13 -16.88 24.14
C GLY A 151 19.79 -17.33 23.57
N ASP A 152 19.29 -16.68 22.51
CA ASP A 152 17.96 -16.89 21.93
C ASP A 152 16.83 -16.98 22.97
N ASN A 153 16.90 -16.12 23.99
CA ASN A 153 15.89 -16.11 25.04
C ASN A 153 14.58 -15.60 24.45
N LYS A 154 13.51 -16.40 24.56
CA LYS A 154 12.17 -16.06 24.04
C LYS A 154 11.69 -14.68 24.50
N SER A 155 11.88 -14.35 25.78
CA SER A 155 11.49 -13.05 26.36
C SER A 155 12.23 -11.84 25.76
N LEU A 156 13.35 -12.10 25.10
CA LEU A 156 14.17 -11.10 24.45
C LEU A 156 14.03 -11.12 22.94
N ARG A 157 13.16 -11.93 22.32
CA ARG A 157 13.01 -11.97 20.85
C ARG A 157 12.41 -10.67 20.28
N ILE A 158 11.48 -10.04 20.99
CA ILE A 158 10.93 -8.74 20.58
C ILE A 158 11.94 -7.62 20.87
N HIS A 159 12.15 -6.75 19.88
CA HIS A 159 13.05 -5.60 19.94
C HIS A 159 12.66 -4.69 21.12
N PRO A 160 13.62 -4.16 21.90
CA PRO A 160 13.34 -3.35 23.10
C PRO A 160 12.28 -2.26 22.92
N VAL A 161 12.26 -1.58 21.78
CA VAL A 161 11.32 -0.48 21.49
C VAL A 161 9.87 -0.93 21.32
N PHE A 162 9.63 -2.24 21.12
CA PHE A 162 8.31 -2.83 20.94
C PHE A 162 7.86 -3.70 22.12
N ARG A 163 8.71 -3.84 23.16
CA ARG A 163 8.39 -4.64 24.34
C ARG A 163 7.18 -4.09 25.06
N LYS A 164 6.44 -4.95 25.77
CA LYS A 164 5.22 -4.56 26.52
C LYS A 164 5.41 -3.32 27.39
N ALA A 165 6.55 -3.15 28.04
CA ALA A 165 6.86 -1.99 28.88
C ALA A 165 6.81 -0.63 28.13
N MET A 166 6.92 -0.65 26.81
CA MET A 166 6.83 0.52 25.94
C MET A 166 5.38 0.91 25.62
N TRP A 167 4.43 0.03 25.88
CA TRP A 167 3.02 0.22 25.59
C TRP A 167 2.27 0.75 26.80
N LYS A 168 1.52 1.82 26.58
CA LYS A 168 0.70 2.44 27.61
C LYS A 168 -0.64 1.68 27.74
N ASP A 169 -0.96 1.28 28.96
CA ASP A 169 -2.25 0.67 29.34
C ASP A 169 -2.62 -0.61 28.56
N LEU A 170 -1.64 -1.32 27.97
CA LEU A 170 -1.85 -2.56 27.21
C LEU A 170 -1.80 -3.80 28.12
N LYS A 171 -2.85 -4.63 28.05
CA LYS A 171 -2.95 -5.86 28.86
C LYS A 171 -2.02 -6.96 28.31
N ASP A 172 -1.74 -7.98 29.13
CA ASP A 172 -0.91 -9.12 28.72
C ASP A 172 -1.51 -9.88 27.54
N GLU A 173 -2.82 -10.16 27.60
CA GLU A 173 -3.50 -10.90 26.53
C GLU A 173 -3.55 -10.10 25.22
N ASP A 174 -3.81 -8.79 25.31
CA ASP A 174 -3.80 -7.89 24.16
C ASP A 174 -2.40 -7.81 23.52
N TYR A 175 -1.35 -7.80 24.34
CA TYR A 175 0.03 -7.83 23.88
C TYR A 175 0.38 -9.13 23.16
N LYS A 176 -0.13 -10.26 23.63
CA LYS A 176 0.07 -11.58 23.02
C LYS A 176 -0.61 -11.67 21.64
N VAL A 177 -1.79 -11.09 21.49
CA VAL A 177 -2.54 -11.08 20.22
C VAL A 177 -1.78 -10.34 19.10
N ILE A 178 -1.05 -9.28 19.43
CA ILE A 178 -0.23 -8.52 18.47
C ILE A 178 1.23 -9.04 18.34
N GLU A 179 1.63 -10.02 19.15
CA GLU A 179 3.01 -10.57 19.16
C GLU A 179 3.55 -10.93 17.77
N PRO A 180 2.79 -11.56 16.85
CA PRO A 180 3.28 -11.86 15.51
C PRO A 180 3.75 -10.61 14.74
N ALA A 181 2.99 -9.51 14.81
CA ALA A 181 3.35 -8.25 14.19
C ALA A 181 4.61 -7.63 14.83
N LEU A 182 4.73 -7.74 16.15
CA LEU A 182 5.92 -7.26 16.88
C LEU A 182 7.17 -8.03 16.50
N LEU A 183 7.08 -9.34 16.28
CA LEU A 183 8.20 -10.16 15.83
C LEU A 183 8.63 -9.78 14.41
N ILE A 184 7.69 -9.63 13.47
CA ILE A 184 8.00 -9.17 12.11
C ILE A 184 8.69 -7.80 12.16
N ALA A 185 8.11 -6.82 12.86
CA ALA A 185 8.70 -5.49 12.99
C ALA A 185 10.08 -5.51 13.66
N SER A 186 10.27 -6.37 14.67
CA SER A 186 11.57 -6.55 15.34
C SER A 186 12.62 -7.09 14.38
N ALA A 187 12.25 -8.04 13.52
CA ALA A 187 13.15 -8.63 12.56
C ALA A 187 13.61 -7.62 11.50
N TYR A 188 12.71 -6.73 11.04
CA TYR A 188 13.10 -5.60 10.19
C TYR A 188 14.04 -4.62 10.88
N LEU A 189 13.81 -4.28 12.16
CA LEU A 189 14.70 -3.37 12.89
C LEU A 189 16.10 -3.94 13.18
N ASP A 190 16.21 -5.26 13.31
CA ASP A 190 17.46 -5.97 13.55
C ASP A 190 18.29 -6.20 12.27
N ASP A 191 17.87 -5.71 11.11
CA ASP A 191 18.60 -5.94 9.86
C ASP A 191 19.58 -4.81 9.51
N GLU A 192 20.69 -5.19 8.86
CA GLU A 192 21.75 -4.26 8.47
C GLU A 192 21.25 -3.12 7.58
N ILE A 193 20.33 -3.39 6.64
CA ILE A 193 19.80 -2.36 5.72
C ILE A 193 19.01 -1.31 6.52
N THR A 194 18.25 -1.74 7.50
CA THR A 194 17.51 -0.85 8.40
C THR A 194 18.46 -0.03 9.28
N LEU A 195 19.54 -0.63 9.77
CA LEU A 195 20.59 0.09 10.50
C LEU A 195 21.28 1.16 9.63
N ASN A 196 21.50 0.87 8.35
CA ASN A 196 22.03 1.84 7.40
C ASN A 196 21.10 3.05 7.25
N TYR A 197 19.79 2.80 7.14
CA TYR A 197 18.78 3.85 7.06
C TYR A 197 18.82 4.75 8.31
N PHE A 198 18.73 4.15 9.50
CA PHE A 198 18.71 4.90 10.76
C PHE A 198 20.02 5.63 11.06
N HIS A 199 21.16 5.11 10.59
CA HIS A 199 22.42 5.83 10.62
C HIS A 199 22.35 7.12 9.79
N ALA A 200 21.88 7.02 8.54
CA ALA A 200 21.82 8.15 7.61
C ALA A 200 20.87 9.26 8.08
N VAL A 201 19.69 8.91 8.58
CA VAL A 201 18.72 9.93 9.05
C VAL A 201 19.07 10.51 10.42
N ALA A 202 19.94 9.86 11.19
CA ALA A 202 20.50 10.40 12.44
C ALA A 202 21.78 11.23 12.23
N ALA A 203 22.22 11.43 10.99
CA ALA A 203 23.39 12.24 10.66
C ALA A 203 23.17 13.71 11.06
N GLY A 204 24.26 14.40 11.39
CA GLY A 204 24.18 15.83 11.69
C GLY A 204 23.74 16.65 10.46
N PRO A 205 23.13 17.84 10.62
CA PRO A 205 22.74 18.69 9.48
C PRO A 205 23.90 19.06 8.54
N GLU A 206 25.14 19.05 9.05
CA GLU A 206 26.38 19.31 8.30
C GLU A 206 26.85 18.10 7.48
N GLU A 207 26.40 16.90 7.83
CA GLU A 207 26.75 15.62 7.17
C GLU A 207 25.72 15.23 6.10
N MET A 208 24.52 15.84 6.14
CA MET A 208 23.48 15.64 5.14
C MET A 208 23.73 16.48 3.88
N GLY A 209 23.33 15.94 2.73
CA GLY A 209 23.27 16.70 1.49
C GLY A 209 22.17 17.76 1.53
N THR A 210 22.18 18.64 0.54
CA THR A 210 21.13 19.64 0.33
C THR A 210 20.73 19.72 -1.14
N PHE A 211 19.45 19.98 -1.39
CA PHE A 211 18.98 20.43 -2.70
C PHE A 211 18.13 21.69 -2.53
N THR A 212 17.92 22.42 -3.62
CA THR A 212 17.06 23.60 -3.65
C THR A 212 15.82 23.30 -4.46
N ASP A 213 14.68 23.68 -3.91
CA ASP A 213 13.37 23.61 -4.54
C ASP A 213 12.75 25.00 -4.55
N ASP A 214 12.05 25.35 -5.64
CA ASP A 214 11.54 26.70 -5.86
C ASP A 214 10.48 27.13 -4.84
N ILE A 215 9.76 26.17 -4.25
CA ILE A 215 8.69 26.43 -3.26
C ILE A 215 9.16 26.12 -1.85
N LEU A 216 9.91 25.03 -1.67
CA LEU A 216 10.36 24.56 -0.35
C LEU A 216 11.65 25.24 0.13
N GLY A 217 12.38 25.86 -0.78
CA GLY A 217 13.69 26.43 -0.50
C GLY A 217 14.76 25.36 -0.33
N VAL A 218 15.65 25.55 0.63
CA VAL A 218 16.78 24.62 0.86
C VAL A 218 16.32 23.44 1.69
N CYS A 219 16.37 22.25 1.11
CA CYS A 219 15.92 21.01 1.73
C CYS A 219 17.10 20.11 2.07
N LYS A 220 17.02 19.40 3.20
CA LYS A 220 17.99 18.38 3.61
C LYS A 220 17.68 17.05 2.96
N ILE A 221 18.71 16.35 2.47
CA ILE A 221 18.58 15.01 1.89
C ILE A 221 19.60 14.06 2.50
N ALA A 222 19.11 12.92 2.98
CA ALA A 222 19.91 11.83 3.49
C ALA A 222 20.19 10.82 2.37
N THR A 223 21.45 10.40 2.26
CA THR A 223 21.87 9.31 1.39
C THR A 223 22.18 8.10 2.24
N VAL A 224 21.38 7.04 2.07
CA VAL A 224 21.56 5.80 2.81
C VAL A 224 22.72 5.02 2.19
N PRO A 225 23.77 4.67 2.96
CA PRO A 225 24.89 3.90 2.43
C PRO A 225 24.48 2.46 2.16
N ASP A 226 25.03 1.86 1.10
CA ASP A 226 24.79 0.44 0.78
C ASP A 226 25.30 -0.51 1.87
N LYS A 227 26.40 -0.13 2.53
CA LYS A 227 27.02 -0.88 3.62
C LYS A 227 27.53 0.06 4.69
N LEU A 228 27.44 -0.38 5.95
CA LEU A 228 28.09 0.26 7.08
C LEU A 228 29.13 -0.65 7.71
N PRO A 229 30.27 -0.11 8.18
CA PRO A 229 31.16 -0.84 9.08
C PRO A 229 30.41 -1.26 10.35
N GLN A 230 30.80 -2.41 10.92
CA GLN A 230 30.16 -2.97 12.13
C GLN A 230 30.09 -1.97 13.29
N GLU A 231 31.13 -1.14 13.49
CA GLU A 231 31.13 -0.09 14.51
C GLU A 231 29.97 0.91 14.32
N LYS A 232 29.68 1.30 13.08
CA LYS A 232 28.57 2.22 12.74
C LYS A 232 27.21 1.55 12.83
N GLN A 233 27.12 0.25 12.55
CA GLN A 233 25.92 -0.54 12.80
C GLN A 233 25.61 -0.61 14.30
N ILE A 234 26.61 -0.86 15.15
CA ILE A 234 26.47 -0.86 16.61
C ILE A 234 26.03 0.52 17.12
N GLU A 235 26.61 1.61 16.60
CA GLU A 235 26.18 2.97 16.93
C GLU A 235 24.72 3.24 16.53
N ALA A 236 24.32 2.85 15.32
CA ALA A 236 22.94 3.02 14.83
C ALA A 236 21.96 2.23 15.70
N TYR A 237 22.30 0.98 16.01
CA TYR A 237 21.51 0.12 16.88
C TYR A 237 21.38 0.70 18.31
N ALA A 238 22.47 1.25 18.86
CA ALA A 238 22.43 1.92 20.16
C ALA A 238 21.47 3.13 20.16
N LYS A 239 21.43 3.91 19.06
CA LYS A 239 20.47 5.01 18.89
C LYS A 239 19.01 4.51 18.83
N ILE A 240 18.75 3.41 18.12
CA ILE A 240 17.41 2.79 18.09
C ILE A 240 17.00 2.35 19.49
N ARG A 241 17.89 1.67 20.23
CA ARG A 241 17.60 1.27 21.63
C ARG A 241 17.33 2.46 22.54
N LYS A 242 18.04 3.57 22.34
CA LYS A 242 17.86 4.79 23.13
C LYS A 242 16.46 5.39 22.98
N MET A 243 15.75 5.09 21.88
CA MET A 243 14.34 5.47 21.70
C MET A 243 13.42 4.95 22.82
N CYS A 244 13.81 3.89 23.54
CA CYS A 244 13.07 3.43 24.72
C CYS A 244 12.90 4.52 25.80
N ASP A 245 13.82 5.50 25.86
CA ASP A 245 13.73 6.60 26.83
C ASP A 245 12.77 7.72 26.37
N TRP A 246 12.46 7.76 25.07
CA TRP A 246 11.82 8.92 24.42
C TRP A 246 10.52 8.62 23.70
N THR A 247 10.16 7.34 23.59
CA THR A 247 8.96 6.89 22.86
C THR A 247 8.03 6.09 23.76
N THR A 248 6.74 6.13 23.46
CA THR A 248 5.70 5.34 24.13
C THR A 248 4.65 5.00 23.10
N TRP A 249 4.22 3.74 23.06
CA TRP A 249 3.16 3.26 22.19
C TRP A 249 1.82 3.32 22.91
N LYS A 250 0.75 3.59 22.19
CA LYS A 250 -0.62 3.45 22.69
C LYS A 250 -1.60 3.20 21.56
N PHE A 251 -2.68 2.50 21.88
CA PHE A 251 -3.84 2.45 21.02
C PHE A 251 -4.73 3.69 21.20
N GLU A 252 -5.47 4.02 20.16
CA GLU A 252 -6.46 5.08 20.16
C GLU A 252 -7.66 4.65 19.31
N SER A 253 -8.85 5.10 19.70
CA SER A 253 -10.09 4.63 19.09
C SER A 253 -10.14 4.86 17.59
N VAL A 254 -10.79 3.93 16.89
CA VAL A 254 -11.01 3.96 15.43
C VAL A 254 -11.52 5.33 14.97
N HIS A 255 -12.63 5.78 15.56
CA HIS A 255 -13.23 7.08 15.28
C HIS A 255 -12.27 8.27 15.38
N ARG A 256 -11.28 8.23 16.29
CA ARG A 256 -10.31 9.31 16.40
C ARG A 256 -9.25 9.22 15.31
N MET A 257 -8.81 8.01 14.98
CA MET A 257 -7.81 7.76 13.93
C MET A 257 -8.36 8.09 12.54
N VAL A 258 -9.62 7.73 12.29
CA VAL A 258 -10.39 8.10 11.09
C VAL A 258 -10.40 9.62 10.86
N LYS A 259 -10.62 10.43 11.91
CA LYS A 259 -10.55 11.90 11.80
C LYS A 259 -9.19 12.45 11.37
N PHE A 260 -8.13 11.67 11.55
CA PHE A 260 -6.79 12.02 11.09
C PHE A 260 -6.44 11.35 9.75
N GLY A 261 -7.30 10.47 9.23
CA GLY A 261 -7.09 9.75 7.98
C GLY A 261 -5.88 8.82 8.01
N CYS A 262 -5.59 8.18 9.14
CA CYS A 262 -4.37 7.38 9.30
C CYS A 262 -4.54 6.17 10.22
N THR A 263 -3.77 5.11 9.98
CA THR A 263 -3.74 3.89 10.81
C THR A 263 -2.72 3.98 11.97
N GLY A 264 -1.75 4.87 11.83
CA GLY A 264 -0.75 5.24 12.83
C GLY A 264 -0.53 6.75 12.87
N MET A 265 0.02 7.27 13.97
CA MET A 265 0.44 8.66 14.07
C MET A 265 1.45 8.91 15.19
N THR A 266 2.49 9.66 14.87
CA THR A 266 3.50 10.11 15.81
C THR A 266 3.26 11.55 16.27
N LYS A 267 3.18 11.77 17.60
CA LYS A 267 2.97 13.10 18.20
C LYS A 267 4.12 13.49 19.13
N PRO A 268 4.64 14.73 19.04
CA PRO A 268 5.55 15.26 20.06
C PRO A 268 4.91 15.30 21.43
N ARG A 269 5.68 14.97 22.48
CA ARG A 269 5.27 15.16 23.86
C ARG A 269 5.39 16.63 24.24
N PHE A 270 4.38 17.15 24.93
CA PHE A 270 4.39 18.51 25.45
C PHE A 270 4.63 18.51 26.96
N VAL A 271 5.45 19.45 27.43
CA VAL A 271 5.66 19.73 28.85
C VAL A 271 4.30 20.06 29.47
N LYS A 272 3.94 19.33 30.53
CA LYS A 272 2.75 19.66 31.31
C LYS A 272 3.03 20.96 32.04
N ASP A 273 2.47 22.07 31.56
CA ASP A 273 2.40 23.28 32.37
C ASP A 273 1.63 22.92 33.65
N LYS A 274 2.29 23.02 34.82
CA LYS A 274 1.57 23.05 36.09
C LYS A 274 0.54 24.14 35.93
N LYS A 275 -0.76 23.81 35.96
CA LYS A 275 -1.84 24.80 36.03
C LYS A 275 -1.56 25.66 37.27
N GLY A 276 -0.81 26.74 37.10
CA GLY A 276 -0.78 27.80 38.08
C GLY A 276 -2.22 28.25 38.22
N LYS A 277 -2.78 28.10 39.41
CA LYS A 277 -4.00 28.79 39.83
C LYS A 277 -3.71 30.30 39.87
N GLY A 278 -3.37 30.90 38.73
CA GLY A 278 -3.34 32.34 38.57
C GLY A 278 -4.78 32.79 38.44
N LYS A 279 -5.34 33.38 39.50
CA LYS A 279 -6.56 34.15 39.41
C LYS A 279 -6.38 35.14 38.26
N VAL A 280 -7.14 34.97 37.19
CA VAL A 280 -7.33 36.02 36.20
C VAL A 280 -8.25 37.03 36.88
N GLU A 281 -7.68 38.10 37.42
CA GLU A 281 -8.47 39.29 37.75
C GLU A 281 -9.09 39.78 36.44
N LYS A 282 -10.42 39.71 36.36
CA LYS A 282 -11.18 40.31 35.26
C LYS A 282 -11.16 41.83 35.45
N GLY A 283 -10.11 42.47 34.94
CA GLY A 283 -10.17 43.88 34.59
C GLY A 283 -11.19 44.08 33.47
N ASN A 284 -12.19 44.93 33.70
CA ASN A 284 -13.18 45.32 32.70
C ASN A 284 -12.49 45.92 31.47
N GLY A 285 -12.76 45.37 30.29
CA GLY A 285 -12.52 46.06 29.01
C GLY A 285 -11.76 45.23 27.98
N LYS A 286 -12.48 44.85 26.91
CA LYS A 286 -12.02 44.27 25.63
C LYS A 286 -11.47 42.83 25.70
N LYS A 287 -12.28 41.89 25.19
CA LYS A 287 -11.88 40.51 24.85
C LYS A 287 -10.83 40.52 23.73
N GLY A 288 -9.58 40.78 24.06
CA GLY A 288 -8.45 40.36 23.22
C GLY A 288 -8.31 38.85 23.31
N LYS A 289 -8.25 38.14 22.17
CA LYS A 289 -7.85 36.73 22.15
C LYS A 289 -6.44 36.65 22.74
N ALA A 290 -6.31 36.14 23.96
CA ALA A 290 -5.00 35.90 24.55
C ALA A 290 -4.19 34.99 23.61
N LYS A 291 -3.03 35.46 23.15
CA LYS A 291 -2.08 34.61 22.41
C LYS A 291 -1.75 33.43 23.32
N LYS A 292 -2.22 32.22 22.97
CA LYS A 292 -1.83 31.00 23.68
C LYS A 292 -0.30 30.95 23.68
N LYS A 293 0.30 30.83 24.86
CA LYS A 293 1.74 30.58 24.95
C LYS A 293 2.06 29.31 24.13
N PRO A 294 3.16 29.31 23.35
CA PRO A 294 3.56 28.13 22.60
C PRO A 294 3.76 26.97 23.58
N LYS A 295 3.16 25.81 23.29
CA LYS A 295 3.35 24.61 24.11
C LYS A 295 4.80 24.17 23.96
N ARG A 296 5.54 24.09 25.07
CA ARG A 296 6.91 23.57 25.05
C ARG A 296 6.88 22.08 24.85
N VAL A 297 7.66 21.59 23.91
CA VAL A 297 7.89 20.16 23.65
C VAL A 297 8.94 19.61 24.61
N VAL A 298 8.84 18.32 24.94
CA VAL A 298 9.83 17.63 25.78
C VAL A 298 11.01 17.25 24.90
N GLN A 299 12.20 17.75 25.23
CA GLN A 299 13.41 17.48 24.47
C GLN A 299 13.84 16.01 24.59
N ALA A 300 14.34 15.45 23.49
CA ALA A 300 15.08 14.17 23.49
C ALA A 300 16.56 14.42 23.84
N GLU A 301 17.50 13.99 22.99
CA GLU A 301 18.94 14.10 23.26
C GLU A 301 19.45 15.55 23.17
N ARG A 302 19.04 16.28 22.13
CA ARG A 302 19.63 17.58 21.75
C ARG A 302 18.59 18.66 21.59
N GLU A 303 19.01 19.93 21.57
CA GLU A 303 18.13 21.03 21.19
C GLU A 303 17.51 20.75 19.81
N PHE A 304 16.24 21.13 19.64
CA PHE A 304 15.45 20.88 18.43
C PHE A 304 15.15 19.39 18.13
N THR A 305 15.28 18.52 19.12
CA THR A 305 14.82 17.11 19.06
C THR A 305 13.80 16.82 20.15
N TYR A 306 12.87 15.89 19.92
CA TYR A 306 11.67 15.73 20.73
C TYR A 306 11.36 14.27 21.08
N GLN A 307 10.84 14.08 22.30
CA GLN A 307 10.21 12.83 22.69
C GLN A 307 8.83 12.70 22.06
N THR A 308 8.38 11.47 21.81
CA THR A 308 7.15 11.20 21.06
C THR A 308 6.23 10.19 21.76
N ASP A 309 4.93 10.35 21.51
CA ASP A 309 3.95 9.29 21.66
C ASP A 309 3.63 8.76 20.26
N ILE A 310 3.76 7.46 20.07
CA ILE A 310 3.28 6.78 18.86
C ILE A 310 1.90 6.21 19.15
N ILE A 311 0.98 6.49 18.25
CA ILE A 311 -0.43 6.13 18.35
C ILE A 311 -0.75 5.18 17.22
N VAL A 312 -1.35 4.04 17.55
CA VAL A 312 -1.80 3.04 16.57
C VAL A 312 -3.31 2.90 16.68
N SER A 313 -3.99 2.66 15.57
CA SER A 313 -5.44 2.43 15.57
C SER A 313 -5.81 1.18 16.36
N GLU A 314 -6.78 1.34 17.26
CA GLU A 314 -7.37 0.24 18.04
C GLU A 314 -8.07 -0.81 17.17
N ALA A 315 -8.42 -0.47 15.91
CA ALA A 315 -9.00 -1.44 14.96
C ALA A 315 -8.09 -2.67 14.76
N TYR A 316 -6.76 -2.50 14.72
CA TYR A 316 -5.84 -3.64 14.65
C TYR A 316 -6.04 -4.60 15.83
N LEU A 317 -6.15 -4.05 17.04
CA LEU A 317 -6.31 -4.85 18.25
C LEU A 317 -7.68 -5.55 18.26
N GLU A 318 -8.75 -4.81 17.95
CA GLU A 318 -10.10 -5.35 17.91
C GLU A 318 -10.25 -6.50 16.91
N ILE A 319 -9.72 -6.33 15.70
CA ILE A 319 -9.77 -7.35 14.64
C ILE A 319 -9.04 -8.62 15.07
N LEU A 320 -7.83 -8.48 15.62
CA LEU A 320 -7.03 -9.63 16.03
C LEU A 320 -7.63 -10.32 17.28
N GLN A 321 -8.27 -9.58 18.18
CA GLN A 321 -9.02 -10.14 19.31
C GLN A 321 -10.26 -10.92 18.84
N GLN A 322 -11.01 -10.38 17.87
CA GLN A 322 -12.16 -11.08 17.30
C GLN A 322 -11.73 -12.39 16.65
N PHE A 323 -10.60 -12.42 15.95
CA PHE A 323 -10.05 -13.66 15.42
C PHE A 323 -9.72 -14.69 16.53
N ASP A 324 -9.02 -14.26 17.59
CA ASP A 324 -8.70 -15.14 18.71
C ASP A 324 -9.96 -15.69 19.39
N MET A 325 -11.02 -14.89 19.48
CA MET A 325 -12.34 -15.31 19.94
C MET A 325 -13.01 -16.31 19.00
N ASP A 326 -12.96 -16.10 17.69
CA ASP A 326 -13.52 -17.03 16.69
C ASP A 326 -12.82 -18.39 16.77
N VAL A 327 -11.49 -18.40 16.91
CA VAL A 327 -10.70 -19.64 17.08
C VAL A 327 -10.97 -20.32 18.43
N SER A 328 -11.01 -19.55 19.52
CA SER A 328 -11.09 -20.12 20.88
C SER A 328 -12.51 -20.52 21.29
N ASN A 329 -13.52 -19.78 20.81
CA ASN A 329 -14.91 -19.92 21.26
C ASN A 329 -15.88 -20.38 20.15
N GLY A 330 -15.40 -20.54 18.91
CA GLY A 330 -16.24 -20.93 17.78
C GLY A 330 -17.28 -19.86 17.39
N THR A 331 -16.94 -18.58 17.56
CA THR A 331 -17.75 -17.47 17.05
C THR A 331 -17.44 -17.20 15.57
N ASP A 332 -18.30 -16.42 14.90
CA ASP A 332 -18.10 -15.97 13.51
C ASP A 332 -18.05 -14.44 13.42
N LEU A 333 -17.51 -13.77 14.45
CA LEU A 333 -17.52 -12.30 14.52
C LEU A 333 -16.60 -11.70 13.47
N HIS A 334 -15.36 -12.18 13.41
CA HIS A 334 -14.38 -11.67 12.46
C HIS A 334 -14.79 -12.00 11.02
N LEU A 335 -15.32 -13.20 10.77
CA LEU A 335 -15.83 -13.58 9.45
C LEU A 335 -16.97 -12.65 8.99
N LYS A 336 -17.90 -12.30 9.88
CA LYS A 336 -19.00 -11.37 9.55
C LYS A 336 -18.50 -9.99 9.19
N ASP A 337 -17.44 -9.51 9.83
CA ASP A 337 -16.81 -8.23 9.53
C ASP A 337 -16.09 -8.31 8.17
N LEU A 338 -15.38 -9.40 7.86
CA LEU A 338 -14.74 -9.62 6.56
C LEU A 338 -15.75 -9.71 5.40
N GLU A 339 -16.95 -10.25 5.64
CA GLU A 339 -18.02 -10.36 4.63
C GLU A 339 -18.85 -9.08 4.50
N LEU A 340 -18.73 -8.12 5.43
CA LEU A 340 -19.51 -6.88 5.39
C LEU A 340 -19.26 -6.07 4.10
N PRO A 341 -18.01 -5.89 3.62
CA PRO A 341 -17.71 -5.25 2.34
C PRO A 341 -18.38 -5.91 1.11
N LEU A 342 -18.57 -7.24 1.11
CA LEU A 342 -19.29 -7.92 0.03
C LEU A 342 -20.77 -7.54 0.03
N ARG A 343 -21.36 -7.35 1.22
CA ARG A 343 -22.77 -6.95 1.38
C ARG A 343 -22.99 -5.48 1.06
N THR A 344 -22.14 -4.59 1.57
CA THR A 344 -22.21 -3.14 1.30
C THR A 344 -21.92 -2.83 -0.17
N GLY A 345 -21.02 -3.60 -0.78
CA GLY A 345 -20.77 -3.57 -2.23
C GLY A 345 -21.86 -4.22 -3.08
N CYS A 346 -22.97 -4.69 -2.52
CA CYS A 346 -24.07 -5.37 -3.23
C CYS A 346 -23.58 -6.49 -4.17
N VAL A 347 -22.57 -7.27 -3.75
CA VAL A 347 -21.99 -8.33 -4.57
C VAL A 347 -22.96 -9.50 -4.64
N PRO A 348 -23.46 -9.88 -5.83
CA PRO A 348 -24.37 -11.01 -5.98
C PRO A 348 -23.65 -12.32 -5.64
N ASN A 349 -24.38 -13.31 -5.12
CA ASN A 349 -23.82 -14.60 -4.70
C ASN A 349 -22.98 -15.29 -5.79
N THR A 350 -23.28 -15.08 -7.07
CA THR A 350 -22.52 -15.63 -8.20
C THR A 350 -21.14 -15.00 -8.39
N HIS A 351 -20.87 -13.83 -7.79
CA HIS A 351 -19.60 -13.09 -7.87
C HIS A 351 -18.86 -13.05 -6.53
N GLN A 352 -19.50 -13.53 -5.45
CA GLN A 352 -18.88 -13.58 -4.13
C GLN A 352 -17.73 -14.58 -4.09
N ILE A 353 -16.83 -14.36 -3.14
CA ILE A 353 -15.75 -15.25 -2.79
C ILE A 353 -15.87 -15.64 -1.32
N LYS A 354 -15.41 -16.84 -0.99
CA LYS A 354 -15.16 -17.19 0.41
C LYS A 354 -13.84 -16.55 0.84
N ILE A 355 -13.88 -15.67 1.83
CA ILE A 355 -12.67 -15.07 2.41
C ILE A 355 -12.09 -16.05 3.43
N ASP A 356 -10.80 -16.32 3.34
CA ASP A 356 -10.09 -17.13 4.32
C ASP A 356 -9.65 -16.27 5.50
N ILE A 357 -10.10 -16.65 6.70
CA ILE A 357 -9.89 -15.86 7.92
C ILE A 357 -8.41 -15.84 8.30
N SER A 358 -7.72 -16.97 8.20
CA SER A 358 -6.28 -17.08 8.50
C SER A 358 -5.46 -16.17 7.59
N SER A 359 -5.76 -16.15 6.29
CA SER A 359 -5.14 -15.25 5.33
C SER A 359 -5.36 -13.76 5.70
N ALA A 360 -6.57 -13.38 6.09
CA ALA A 360 -6.88 -12.00 6.50
C ALA A 360 -6.13 -11.58 7.78
N VAL A 361 -5.98 -12.49 8.72
CA VAL A 361 -5.23 -12.25 9.96
C VAL A 361 -3.75 -12.05 9.69
N GLU A 362 -3.14 -12.88 8.84
CA GLU A 362 -1.75 -12.71 8.42
C GLU A 362 -1.51 -11.33 7.79
N ARG A 363 -2.42 -10.86 6.94
CA ARG A 363 -2.37 -9.50 6.38
C ARG A 363 -2.49 -8.43 7.46
N THR A 364 -3.40 -8.63 8.41
CA THR A 364 -3.58 -7.70 9.54
C THR A 364 -2.31 -7.59 10.38
N HIS A 365 -1.63 -8.71 10.69
CA HIS A 365 -0.35 -8.69 11.39
C HIS A 365 0.76 -8.01 10.56
N TYR A 366 0.81 -8.25 9.26
CA TYR A 366 1.80 -7.62 8.37
C TYR A 366 1.59 -6.11 8.23
N LEU A 367 0.35 -5.66 8.06
CA LEU A 367 0.00 -4.23 8.00
C LEU A 367 0.26 -3.55 9.35
N LEU A 368 -0.02 -4.22 10.48
CA LEU A 368 0.35 -3.71 11.80
C LEU A 368 1.87 -3.57 11.93
N ALA A 369 2.65 -4.58 11.54
CA ALA A 369 4.11 -4.50 11.56
C ALA A 369 4.63 -3.33 10.71
N THR A 370 4.02 -3.13 9.55
CA THR A 370 4.33 -1.99 8.65
C THR A 370 4.00 -0.66 9.31
N THR A 371 2.83 -0.50 9.93
CA THR A 371 2.45 0.71 10.67
C THR A 371 3.40 0.98 11.85
N LEU A 372 3.84 -0.05 12.58
CA LEU A 372 4.81 0.10 13.66
C LEU A 372 6.16 0.62 13.15
N LEU A 373 6.66 0.05 12.05
CA LEU A 373 7.92 0.48 11.43
C LEU A 373 7.83 1.91 10.87
N HIS A 374 6.73 2.22 10.18
CA HIS A 374 6.40 3.55 9.65
C HIS A 374 6.46 4.63 10.73
N GLU A 375 5.68 4.44 11.80
CA GLU A 375 5.61 5.43 12.87
C GLU A 375 6.89 5.50 13.70
N PHE A 376 7.59 4.39 13.85
CA PHE A 376 8.89 4.40 14.51
C PHE A 376 9.91 5.24 13.73
N ALA A 377 9.86 5.25 12.39
CA ALA A 377 10.73 6.11 11.58
C ALA A 377 10.49 7.61 11.87
N HIS A 378 9.23 8.05 11.93
CA HIS A 378 8.90 9.42 12.35
C HIS A 378 9.42 9.73 13.74
N ALA A 379 9.19 8.82 14.70
CA ALA A 379 9.63 9.02 16.08
C ALA A 379 11.15 9.15 16.16
N PHE A 380 11.88 8.29 15.45
CA PHE A 380 13.34 8.29 15.41
C PHE A 380 13.88 9.59 14.83
N ILE A 381 13.36 10.05 13.69
CA ILE A 381 13.77 11.31 13.08
C ILE A 381 13.50 12.48 14.03
N LYS A 382 12.33 12.54 14.67
CA LYS A 382 12.03 13.61 15.64
C LYS A 382 12.98 13.60 16.85
N ALA A 383 13.56 12.46 17.21
CA ALA A 383 14.50 12.34 18.32
C ALA A 383 15.96 12.64 17.96
N TRP A 384 16.35 12.50 16.68
CA TRP A 384 17.75 12.59 16.26
C TRP A 384 18.04 13.68 15.22
N HIS A 385 17.10 13.98 14.33
CA HIS A 385 17.24 15.00 13.31
C HIS A 385 16.94 16.40 13.89
N GLN A 386 17.86 17.34 13.68
CA GLN A 386 17.75 18.70 14.18
C GLN A 386 17.16 19.62 13.13
N VAL A 387 15.95 20.12 13.38
CA VAL A 387 15.32 21.17 12.57
C VAL A 387 15.64 22.51 13.23
N ARG A 388 16.54 23.30 12.64
CA ARG A 388 17.12 24.48 13.31
C ARG A 388 16.23 25.72 13.17
N THR A 389 15.33 25.75 12.20
CA THR A 389 14.44 26.88 11.95
C THR A 389 13.02 26.42 11.61
N ASP A 390 12.01 27.25 11.90
CA ASP A 390 10.61 26.99 11.53
C ASP A 390 10.37 27.03 10.00
N GLN A 391 11.38 27.40 9.21
CA GLN A 391 11.36 27.47 7.74
C GLN A 391 11.90 26.18 7.12
N GLU A 392 12.65 25.38 7.86
CA GLU A 392 13.14 24.08 7.40
C GLU A 392 12.01 23.04 7.47
N PRO A 393 11.87 22.18 6.45
CA PRO A 393 10.98 21.03 6.53
C PRO A 393 11.29 20.16 7.74
N ALA A 394 10.24 19.62 8.38
CA ALA A 394 10.36 18.92 9.65
C ALA A 394 11.08 17.56 9.56
N GLU A 395 11.15 16.98 8.36
CA GLU A 395 11.74 15.68 8.08
C GLU A 395 12.65 15.80 6.85
N PRO A 396 13.82 15.13 6.83
CA PRO A 396 14.72 15.15 5.69
C PRO A 396 14.15 14.31 4.55
N TRP A 397 14.50 14.65 3.31
CA TRP A 397 14.27 13.76 2.18
C TRP A 397 15.21 12.57 2.23
N ILE A 398 14.77 11.45 1.69
CA ILE A 398 15.62 10.28 1.48
C ILE A 398 15.90 10.17 -0.01
N THR A 399 17.17 9.99 -0.38
CA THR A 399 17.58 9.83 -1.78
C THR A 399 16.69 8.81 -2.50
N GLY A 400 16.11 9.21 -3.63
CA GLY A 400 15.19 8.39 -4.42
C GLY A 400 13.70 8.59 -4.14
N ASN A 401 13.33 9.36 -3.11
CA ASN A 401 11.93 9.74 -2.83
C ASN A 401 11.68 11.21 -3.20
N ARG A 402 10.50 11.50 -3.74
CA ARG A 402 9.96 12.85 -3.98
C ARG A 402 9.32 13.40 -2.70
N GLY A 403 8.68 12.53 -1.90
CA GLY A 403 8.11 12.88 -0.60
C GLY A 403 9.11 12.82 0.55
N ASN A 404 8.97 13.72 1.55
CA ASN A 404 9.68 13.64 2.83
C ASN A 404 8.85 13.05 3.97
N GLU A 405 7.75 12.36 3.66
CA GLU A 405 7.03 11.54 4.63
C GLU A 405 7.93 10.36 5.03
N ALA A 406 8.54 10.48 6.20
CA ALA A 406 9.62 9.57 6.58
C ALA A 406 9.20 8.12 6.78
N GLY A 407 7.94 7.87 7.18
CA GLY A 407 7.43 6.53 7.40
C GLY A 407 7.24 5.80 6.08
N PHE A 408 6.65 6.46 5.08
CA PHE A 408 6.50 5.89 3.74
C PHE A 408 7.84 5.74 3.04
N ALA A 409 8.72 6.74 3.16
CA ALA A 409 10.09 6.64 2.61
C ALA A 409 10.86 5.46 3.22
N PHE A 410 10.71 5.23 4.53
CA PHE A 410 11.32 4.09 5.22
C PHE A 410 10.70 2.75 4.78
N THR A 411 9.38 2.65 4.75
CA THR A 411 8.65 1.44 4.35
C THR A 411 9.01 1.06 2.92
N ASN A 412 8.97 2.02 2.00
CA ASN A 412 9.40 1.82 0.62
C ASN A 412 10.86 1.37 0.51
N PHE A 413 11.75 1.90 1.36
CA PHE A 413 13.16 1.52 1.37
C PHE A 413 13.39 0.07 1.79
N ILE A 414 12.78 -0.38 2.90
CA ILE A 414 13.02 -1.72 3.44
C ILE A 414 12.16 -2.81 2.78
N MET A 415 10.96 -2.46 2.31
CA MET A 415 10.00 -3.41 1.71
C MET A 415 9.91 -3.29 0.19
N GLY A 416 10.53 -2.28 -0.45
CA GLY A 416 10.44 -2.07 -1.90
C GLY A 416 9.08 -1.54 -2.39
N GLY A 417 8.21 -1.10 -1.48
CA GLY A 417 6.90 -0.52 -1.73
C GLY A 417 6.16 -0.22 -0.42
N CYS A 418 5.00 0.43 -0.50
CA CYS A 418 4.14 0.72 0.65
C CYS A 418 2.87 -0.15 0.56
N PRO A 419 2.75 -1.24 1.33
CA PRO A 419 1.61 -2.14 1.23
C PRO A 419 0.37 -1.56 1.92
N GLU A 420 -0.78 -1.73 1.28
CA GLU A 420 -2.09 -1.26 1.74
C GLU A 420 -3.18 -2.30 1.44
N GLY A 421 -4.30 -2.24 2.17
CA GLY A 421 -5.46 -3.10 1.93
C GLY A 421 -6.26 -2.67 0.71
N MET A 422 -6.68 -3.61 -0.13
CA MET A 422 -7.65 -3.34 -1.19
C MET A 422 -9.05 -3.19 -0.58
N SER A 423 -9.71 -2.07 -0.84
CA SER A 423 -11.04 -1.75 -0.29
C SER A 423 -12.09 -1.49 -1.38
N GLN A 424 -13.33 -1.36 -0.91
CA GLN A 424 -14.43 -0.82 -1.67
C GLN A 424 -15.02 0.36 -0.92
N TYR A 425 -15.38 1.42 -1.65
CA TYR A 425 -15.98 2.60 -1.05
C TYR A 425 -17.31 2.91 -1.74
N LEU A 426 -18.40 2.99 -0.98
CA LEU A 426 -19.71 3.42 -1.50
C LEU A 426 -20.38 4.40 -0.54
N PRO A 427 -20.36 5.70 -0.83
CA PRO A 427 -21.12 6.70 -0.09
C PRO A 427 -22.62 6.38 -0.05
N PRO A 428 -23.27 6.49 1.13
CA PRO A 428 -22.67 6.74 2.43
C PRO A 428 -22.12 5.45 3.05
N MET A 429 -20.80 5.27 3.03
CA MET A 429 -20.10 4.25 3.82
C MET A 429 -19.64 4.91 5.11
N ASP A 430 -19.72 4.17 6.22
CA ASP A 430 -19.15 4.62 7.48
C ASP A 430 -17.62 4.73 7.34
N GLU A 431 -17.04 5.85 7.75
CA GLU A 431 -15.59 6.06 7.65
C GLU A 431 -14.83 5.06 8.54
N ASP A 432 -15.44 4.62 9.64
CA ASP A 432 -14.90 3.56 10.49
C ASP A 432 -14.85 2.20 9.75
N GLU A 433 -15.77 1.95 8.81
CA GLU A 433 -15.79 0.73 7.98
C GLU A 433 -14.71 0.75 6.90
N ASP A 434 -14.55 1.88 6.19
CA ASP A 434 -13.45 2.05 5.22
C ASP A 434 -12.08 1.85 5.91
N HIS A 435 -11.92 2.44 7.10
CA HIS A 435 -10.73 2.29 7.91
C HIS A 435 -10.46 0.85 8.35
N ARG A 436 -11.50 0.09 8.68
CA ARG A 436 -11.38 -1.35 8.99
C ARG A 436 -10.98 -2.15 7.76
N GLN A 437 -11.57 -1.90 6.59
CA GLN A 437 -11.19 -2.57 5.34
C GLN A 437 -9.71 -2.38 5.01
N CYS A 438 -9.17 -1.18 5.21
CA CYS A 438 -7.75 -0.88 5.01
C CYS A 438 -6.83 -1.66 5.97
N ILE A 439 -7.34 -2.10 7.13
CA ILE A 439 -6.58 -2.84 8.14
C ILE A 439 -6.70 -4.36 7.98
N CYS A 440 -7.92 -4.89 7.82
CA CYS A 440 -8.14 -6.33 7.67
C CYS A 440 -7.92 -6.82 6.22
N ALA A 441 -7.88 -5.90 5.25
CA ALA A 441 -7.60 -6.17 3.85
C ALA A 441 -8.41 -7.38 3.31
N PRO A 442 -9.77 -7.34 3.38
CA PRO A 442 -10.61 -8.50 3.11
C PRO A 442 -10.49 -8.98 1.66
N PHE A 443 -10.14 -8.06 0.74
CA PHE A 443 -9.96 -8.33 -0.67
C PHE A 443 -8.49 -8.49 -1.09
N GLY A 444 -7.58 -8.68 -0.14
CA GLY A 444 -6.13 -8.76 -0.37
C GLY A 444 -5.45 -7.39 -0.25
N MET A 445 -4.17 -7.32 -0.61
CA MET A 445 -3.34 -6.11 -0.51
C MET A 445 -2.77 -5.68 -1.85
N TYR A 446 -2.35 -4.43 -1.91
CA TYR A 446 -1.67 -3.85 -3.06
C TYR A 446 -0.54 -2.92 -2.61
N PHE A 447 0.31 -2.49 -3.55
CA PHE A 447 1.23 -1.39 -3.33
C PHE A 447 1.46 -0.60 -4.64
N PRO A 448 1.60 0.73 -4.56
CA PRO A 448 1.95 1.54 -5.72
C PRO A 448 3.43 1.42 -6.07
N LYS A 449 3.77 1.54 -7.35
CA LYS A 449 5.16 1.62 -7.86
C LYS A 449 5.89 2.83 -7.29
N LYS A 450 5.18 3.94 -7.14
CA LYS A 450 5.64 5.19 -6.55
C LYS A 450 4.57 5.68 -5.57
N TRP A 451 4.83 5.51 -4.29
CA TRP A 451 3.89 5.88 -3.22
C TRP A 451 3.62 7.39 -3.18
N ASP A 452 4.62 8.20 -3.51
CA ASP A 452 4.56 9.66 -3.49
C ASP A 452 4.13 10.26 -4.84
N GLN A 453 3.73 9.44 -5.83
CA GLN A 453 3.52 9.91 -7.20
C GLN A 453 2.50 11.04 -7.27
N TRP A 454 1.41 10.92 -6.53
CA TRP A 454 0.32 11.89 -6.51
C TRP A 454 0.14 12.54 -5.14
N GLU A 455 1.09 12.39 -4.24
CA GLU A 455 1.11 13.18 -3.02
C GLU A 455 1.15 14.67 -3.40
N VAL A 456 0.12 15.38 -2.96
CA VAL A 456 -0.05 16.81 -3.21
C VAL A 456 0.01 17.48 -1.85
N GLY A 457 0.76 18.58 -1.71
CA GLY A 457 0.97 19.30 -0.44
C GLY A 457 -0.28 19.94 0.19
N PHE A 458 -1.48 19.42 -0.05
CA PHE A 458 -2.73 19.95 0.48
C PHE A 458 -3.06 19.35 1.86
N LEU A 459 -2.59 20.03 2.91
CA LEU A 459 -3.39 20.06 4.14
C LEU A 459 -4.66 20.90 3.91
N PRO A 460 -5.83 20.51 4.45
CA PRO A 460 -7.01 21.37 4.48
C PRO A 460 -6.65 22.71 5.15
N GLY A 461 -6.63 23.79 4.36
CA GLY A 461 -6.31 25.14 4.83
C GLY A 461 -5.01 25.76 4.31
N GLY A 462 -4.30 25.13 3.37
CA GLY A 462 -3.32 25.79 2.49
C GLY A 462 -2.16 26.52 3.17
N LYS A 463 -1.66 26.00 4.30
CA LYS A 463 -0.58 26.63 5.09
C LYS A 463 0.40 25.60 5.69
N GLY A 464 0.96 24.73 4.87
CA GLY A 464 2.15 23.94 5.22
C GLY A 464 3.11 23.91 4.03
N PRO A 465 4.43 23.88 4.24
CA PRO A 465 5.39 23.67 3.15
C PRO A 465 5.14 22.30 2.55
N ASP A 466 5.03 22.24 1.22
CA ASP A 466 4.69 21.01 0.48
C ASP A 466 5.68 19.89 0.83
N ARG A 467 5.18 18.70 1.20
CA ARG A 467 6.02 17.56 1.60
C ARG A 467 6.74 16.89 0.44
N VAL A 468 6.64 17.46 -0.75
CA VAL A 468 6.92 16.81 -2.02
C VAL A 468 7.75 17.75 -2.88
N ILE A 469 8.86 17.26 -3.44
CA ILE A 469 9.68 18.03 -4.39
C ILE A 469 8.77 18.54 -5.51
N THR A 470 8.80 19.85 -5.75
CA THR A 470 7.88 20.52 -6.67
C THR A 470 8.30 20.36 -8.12
N ALA A 471 9.60 20.18 -8.38
CA ALA A 471 10.10 19.79 -9.67
C ALA A 471 9.36 18.54 -10.18
N ASP A 472 8.90 18.60 -11.43
CA ASP A 472 8.19 17.52 -12.12
C ASP A 472 6.86 17.08 -11.49
N THR A 473 6.29 17.83 -10.53
CA THR A 473 4.97 17.51 -9.94
C THR A 473 3.90 17.34 -11.01
N GLN A 474 3.88 18.23 -12.01
CA GLN A 474 2.92 18.15 -13.10
C GLN A 474 3.11 16.88 -13.94
N GLN A 475 4.35 16.54 -14.30
CA GLN A 475 4.65 15.32 -15.03
C GLN A 475 4.26 14.07 -14.24
N ALA A 476 4.55 14.03 -12.94
CA ALA A 476 4.17 12.93 -12.08
C ALA A 476 2.64 12.80 -11.94
N PHE A 477 1.94 13.93 -11.92
CA PHE A 477 0.49 14.01 -11.90
C PHE A 477 -0.11 13.44 -13.21
N ASP A 478 0.46 13.81 -14.36
CA ASP A 478 -0.02 13.41 -15.69
C ASP A 478 0.37 11.97 -16.08
N THR A 479 1.28 11.34 -15.32
CA THR A 479 1.70 9.96 -15.54
C THR A 479 0.76 9.00 -14.79
N PRO A 480 0.34 7.87 -15.40
CA PRO A 480 -0.37 6.83 -14.68
C PRO A 480 0.46 6.27 -13.51
N ASN A 481 -0.16 6.07 -12.34
CA ASN A 481 0.44 5.32 -11.25
C ASN A 481 0.25 3.83 -11.50
N THR A 482 1.25 3.01 -11.19
CA THR A 482 1.16 1.56 -11.38
C THR A 482 0.92 0.91 -10.04
N LEU A 483 -0.16 0.14 -9.91
CA LEU A 483 -0.52 -0.59 -8.70
C LEU A 483 -0.24 -2.08 -8.90
N TYR A 484 0.48 -2.69 -7.98
CA TYR A 484 0.75 -4.13 -7.97
C TYR A 484 -0.07 -4.82 -6.87
N PRO A 485 -0.70 -5.98 -7.15
CA PRO A 485 -1.28 -6.80 -6.10
C PRO A 485 -0.17 -7.52 -5.31
N VAL A 486 -0.37 -7.71 -4.01
CA VAL A 486 0.51 -8.50 -3.15
C VAL A 486 -0.01 -9.93 -3.08
N LEU A 487 0.84 -10.92 -3.38
CA LEU A 487 0.48 -12.33 -3.21
C LEU A 487 0.24 -12.65 -1.74
N GLN A 488 -0.86 -13.35 -1.42
CA GLN A 488 -1.10 -13.78 -0.04
C GLN A 488 0.00 -14.74 0.43
N ARG A 489 0.53 -15.58 -0.46
CA ARG A 489 1.66 -16.46 -0.13
C ARG A 489 2.88 -15.70 0.38
N PHE A 490 3.20 -14.54 -0.19
CA PHE A 490 4.31 -13.72 0.29
C PHE A 490 4.11 -13.32 1.77
N VAL A 491 2.89 -12.95 2.12
CA VAL A 491 2.52 -12.57 3.50
C VAL A 491 2.63 -13.78 4.43
N HIS A 492 2.12 -14.93 4.00
CA HIS A 492 2.22 -16.19 4.74
C HIS A 492 3.68 -16.57 4.99
N ASP A 493 4.53 -16.49 3.96
CA ASP A 493 5.94 -16.86 4.00
C ASP A 493 6.70 -16.06 5.07
N LEU A 494 6.27 -14.82 5.41
CA LEU A 494 6.83 -14.03 6.52
C LEU A 494 6.60 -14.64 7.91
N SER A 495 5.84 -15.73 8.00
CA SER A 495 5.62 -16.48 9.24
C SER A 495 6.27 -17.87 9.25
N THR A 496 7.02 -18.24 8.20
CA THR A 496 7.54 -19.61 8.00
C THR A 496 9.01 -19.80 8.38
N LYS A 497 9.42 -21.03 8.68
CA LYS A 497 10.84 -21.33 8.98
C LYS A 497 11.71 -21.25 7.75
N GLU A 498 11.20 -21.65 6.58
CA GLU A 498 11.94 -21.52 5.32
C GLU A 498 12.44 -20.08 5.13
N THR A 499 11.56 -19.10 5.32
CA THR A 499 11.92 -17.69 5.17
C THR A 499 12.98 -17.26 6.17
N TRP A 500 12.75 -17.48 7.47
CA TRP A 500 13.61 -16.89 8.51
C TRP A 500 14.86 -17.71 8.86
N GLU A 501 14.85 -19.02 8.64
CA GLU A 501 15.96 -19.91 8.95
C GLU A 501 16.80 -20.26 7.71
N GLN A 502 16.29 -20.03 6.49
CA GLN A 502 17.01 -20.34 5.25
C GLN A 502 17.14 -19.15 4.30
N GLN A 503 16.04 -18.48 3.93
CA GLN A 503 16.08 -17.42 2.92
C GLN A 503 16.74 -16.14 3.43
N VAL A 504 16.31 -15.61 4.58
CA VAL A 504 16.85 -14.38 5.18
C VAL A 504 18.33 -14.51 5.57
N PRO A 505 18.80 -15.62 6.18
CA PRO A 505 20.24 -15.80 6.42
C PRO A 505 21.07 -15.83 5.14
N ARG A 506 20.51 -16.31 4.02
CA ARG A 506 21.22 -16.45 2.76
C ARG A 506 21.20 -15.20 1.89
N TYR A 507 20.07 -14.49 1.84
CA TYR A 507 19.82 -13.40 0.91
C TYR A 507 19.58 -12.04 1.58
N GLY A 508 19.52 -12.01 2.92
CA GLY A 508 19.15 -10.82 3.70
C GLY A 508 17.70 -10.41 3.51
N LEU A 509 17.29 -9.30 4.13
CA LEU A 509 15.91 -8.81 4.00
C LEU A 509 15.54 -8.31 2.59
N ARG A 510 16.49 -8.25 1.65
CA ARG A 510 16.16 -8.00 0.23
C ARG A 510 15.24 -9.09 -0.34
N THR A 511 15.24 -10.30 0.23
CA THR A 511 14.31 -11.37 -0.14
C THR A 511 12.88 -11.10 0.33
N LEU A 512 12.68 -10.14 1.25
CA LEU A 512 11.38 -9.75 1.78
C LEU A 512 10.86 -8.45 1.13
N GLN A 513 11.42 -8.06 -0.03
CA GLN A 513 10.84 -6.99 -0.82
C GLN A 513 9.55 -7.45 -1.50
N LEU A 514 8.58 -6.55 -1.56
CA LEU A 514 7.29 -6.78 -2.21
C LEU A 514 7.49 -7.15 -3.68
N PRO A 515 7.04 -8.36 -4.09
CA PRO A 515 7.23 -8.83 -5.45
C PRO A 515 6.38 -8.02 -6.44
N ARG A 516 6.97 -7.65 -7.58
CA ARG A 516 6.28 -6.92 -8.65
C ARG A 516 5.83 -7.91 -9.72
N PHE A 517 4.53 -7.97 -9.95
CA PHE A 517 3.91 -8.76 -11.01
C PHE A 517 3.38 -7.82 -12.09
N ASP A 518 4.23 -7.47 -13.05
CA ASP A 518 3.90 -6.51 -14.11
C ASP A 518 2.64 -6.92 -14.89
N ASP A 519 2.47 -8.23 -15.12
CA ASP A 519 1.32 -8.80 -15.82
C ASP A 519 -0.01 -8.62 -15.07
N TRP A 520 0.05 -8.41 -13.75
CA TRP A 520 -1.12 -8.21 -12.88
C TRP A 520 -1.31 -6.76 -12.46
N ALA A 521 -0.39 -5.90 -12.86
CA ALA A 521 -0.43 -4.50 -12.51
C ALA A 521 -1.63 -3.79 -13.16
N VAL A 522 -2.06 -2.72 -12.51
CA VAL A 522 -3.04 -1.76 -13.06
C VAL A 522 -2.36 -0.40 -13.19
N HIS A 523 -2.50 0.21 -14.36
CA HIS A 523 -2.06 1.59 -14.58
C HIS A 523 -3.25 2.52 -14.33
N GLN A 524 -3.25 3.15 -13.16
CA GLN A 524 -4.27 4.09 -12.74
C GLN A 524 -3.91 5.50 -13.23
N LEU A 525 -4.83 6.16 -13.96
CA LEU A 525 -4.67 7.57 -14.31
C LEU A 525 -5.12 8.46 -13.16
N ASN A 526 -4.50 9.63 -13.03
CA ASN A 526 -4.93 10.60 -12.05
C ASN A 526 -6.22 11.30 -12.50
N GLY A 527 -7.24 11.28 -11.66
CA GLY A 527 -8.59 11.69 -12.00
C GLY A 527 -9.03 12.98 -11.30
N HIS A 528 -8.56 14.15 -11.74
CA HIS A 528 -9.05 15.46 -11.24
C HIS A 528 -10.59 15.68 -11.36
N ARG A 529 -11.31 14.81 -12.07
CA ARG A 529 -12.74 14.97 -12.42
C ARG A 529 -13.61 13.76 -12.07
N MET A 530 -13.13 12.83 -11.27
CA MET A 530 -13.85 11.58 -10.97
C MET A 530 -14.42 11.58 -9.54
N LYS A 531 -15.57 10.93 -9.34
CA LYS A 531 -16.21 10.74 -8.02
C LYS A 531 -15.69 9.45 -7.37
N GLY A 532 -15.48 9.45 -6.05
CA GLY A 532 -14.98 8.29 -5.29
C GLY A 532 -13.56 8.46 -4.74
N ILE A 533 -13.10 7.52 -3.91
CA ILE A 533 -11.73 7.40 -3.40
C ILE A 533 -10.80 6.84 -4.48
N TRP A 534 -11.25 5.82 -5.21
CA TRP A 534 -10.46 5.11 -6.21
C TRP A 534 -10.64 5.65 -7.63
N PHE A 535 -11.63 6.53 -7.80
CA PHE A 535 -11.97 7.14 -9.10
C PHE A 535 -12.39 6.10 -10.14
N THR A 536 -12.92 4.96 -9.71
CA THR A 536 -13.40 3.90 -10.61
C THR A 536 -14.91 3.97 -10.80
N GLY A 537 -15.38 3.49 -11.95
CA GLY A 537 -16.82 3.38 -12.22
C GLY A 537 -17.56 4.70 -12.48
N GLN A 538 -16.94 5.71 -13.10
CA GLN A 538 -17.59 7.01 -13.42
C GLN A 538 -18.99 6.89 -14.05
N ASN A 539 -19.24 5.92 -14.94
CA ASN A 539 -20.56 5.71 -15.57
C ASN A 539 -21.57 4.97 -14.66
N ARG A 540 -21.16 4.55 -13.46
CA ARG A 540 -21.97 3.84 -12.44
C ARG A 540 -22.35 4.75 -11.26
N TRP A 541 -21.76 5.93 -11.19
CA TRP A 541 -22.26 7.03 -10.37
C TRP A 541 -23.31 7.78 -11.18
N GLY A 542 -24.61 7.57 -10.91
CA GLY A 542 -25.72 8.13 -11.71
C GLY A 542 -25.47 9.55 -12.25
N ASP A 543 -25.73 9.72 -13.55
CA ASP A 543 -25.46 10.94 -14.30
C ASP A 543 -26.08 12.19 -13.66
N PHE A 544 -25.24 13.22 -13.47
CA PHE A 544 -25.64 14.59 -13.74
C PHE A 544 -24.55 15.19 -14.65
N ASP A 545 -24.89 15.18 -15.94
CA ASP A 545 -24.46 16.05 -17.05
C ASP A 545 -22.98 16.19 -17.48
N ASN A 546 -22.74 15.65 -18.68
CA ASN A 546 -21.89 16.16 -19.79
C ASN A 546 -20.36 15.94 -19.78
N GLY A 547 -19.94 14.70 -20.16
CA GLY A 547 -18.76 14.32 -20.99
C GLY A 547 -17.34 14.36 -20.35
N PRO A 548 -16.28 13.80 -20.99
CA PRO A 548 -16.19 12.71 -21.97
C PRO A 548 -15.93 11.33 -21.31
N GLN A 549 -15.75 10.32 -22.17
CA GLN A 549 -15.83 8.88 -21.97
C GLN A 549 -14.90 8.23 -20.92
N ALA A 550 -15.28 6.98 -20.58
CA ALA A 550 -14.66 6.05 -19.64
C ALA A 550 -13.12 6.03 -19.66
N PRO A 551 -12.46 5.75 -18.51
CA PRO A 551 -11.02 5.52 -18.51
C PRO A 551 -10.69 4.33 -19.42
N THR A 552 -9.98 4.62 -20.51
CA THR A 552 -9.22 3.63 -21.28
C THR A 552 -8.02 3.22 -20.44
N TRP A 553 -8.18 2.13 -19.68
CA TRP A 553 -7.05 1.43 -19.10
C TRP A 553 -6.19 0.85 -20.23
N MET A 554 -4.88 1.12 -20.23
CA MET A 554 -3.91 0.39 -21.06
C MET A 554 -3.32 -0.76 -20.27
#